data_AF-A0A2E6H8G3-F1
#
_entry.id   AF-A0A2E6H8G3-F1
#
_cell.length_a   1.000
_cell.length_b   1.000
_cell.length_c   1.000
_cell.angle_alpha   90.00
_cell.angle_beta   90.00
_cell.angle_gamma   90.00
#
_symmetry.space_group_name_H-M   'P 1'
#
loop_
_entity.id
_entity.type
_entity.pdbx_description
1 polymer ?
#
loop_
_entity_poly.entity_id
_entity_poly.type
_entity_poly.pdbx_seq_one_letter_code
_entity_poly.pdbx_strand_id
1 'polypeptide(L)'
;MTCKNGVSDVLSIDIDYCQSEQDLRAVVDLFTKTLLYFRDLQRDGRDIINFSFSQTHADIVSVLKGYSKLNVYNIDHHHDVYYDPVNLLEIEDGIVEENNWVGWLFRSQLIERYHWIKNAGSELLSKEDMIALQSRFGVSFTDGSNYSGKRNANYSKEGLYEPFSAISYYNSIGDVEIKPSRLEEVFVCMSPEYLKKEFHYLYFLLIDLASNILGREAIRIF
;
A
#
# COMPACT_ATOMS: atom_id res chain seq x y z
N MET A 1 0.85 -12.94 21.35
CA MET A 1 1.23 -12.31 20.07
C MET A 1 2.59 -11.68 20.29
N THR A 2 3.65 -12.23 19.71
CA THR A 2 5.01 -11.69 19.81
C THR A 2 5.17 -10.58 18.78
N CYS A 3 5.57 -9.38 19.20
CA CYS A 3 5.87 -8.29 18.27
C CYS A 3 6.95 -8.74 17.29
N LYS A 4 6.75 -8.51 15.99
CA LYS A 4 7.79 -8.75 15.00
C LYS A 4 8.85 -7.65 15.14
N ASN A 5 10.07 -8.05 15.49
CA ASN A 5 11.20 -7.12 15.65
C ASN A 5 11.80 -6.84 14.28
N GLY A 6 11.78 -5.59 13.83
CA GLY A 6 12.36 -5.17 12.56
C GLY A 6 11.41 -4.33 11.71
N VAL A 7 11.88 -3.94 10.52
CA VAL A 7 11.04 -3.27 9.51
C VAL A 7 10.45 -4.35 8.61
N SER A 8 9.13 -4.41 8.52
CA SER A 8 8.40 -5.39 7.70
C SER A 8 7.93 -4.77 6.39
N ASP A 9 8.03 -5.51 5.29
CA ASP A 9 7.49 -5.07 4.00
C ASP A 9 6.04 -5.56 3.83
N VAL A 10 5.13 -4.63 3.52
CA VAL A 10 3.70 -4.89 3.34
C VAL A 10 3.29 -4.45 1.95
N LEU A 11 2.58 -5.32 1.24
CA LEU A 11 1.94 -4.98 -0.03
C LEU A 11 0.46 -4.75 0.21
N SER A 12 -0.02 -3.55 -0.11
CA SER A 12 -1.42 -3.16 -0.13
C SER A 12 -1.85 -2.98 -1.59
N ILE A 13 -2.99 -3.55 -1.97
CA ILE A 13 -3.56 -3.43 -3.31
C ILE A 13 -5.02 -3.02 -3.17
N ASP A 14 -5.35 -1.80 -3.58
CA ASP A 14 -6.72 -1.42 -3.89
C ASP A 14 -7.02 -1.80 -5.33
N ILE A 15 -8.10 -2.53 -5.56
CA ILE A 15 -8.52 -2.91 -6.91
C ILE A 15 -9.10 -1.75 -7.70
N ASP A 16 -9.50 -0.66 -7.04
CA ASP A 16 -9.88 0.58 -7.70
C ASP A 16 -8.71 1.21 -8.49
N TYR A 17 -7.47 0.79 -8.22
CA TYR A 17 -6.30 1.08 -9.03
C TYR A 17 -6.49 0.67 -10.50
N CYS A 18 -7.34 -0.34 -10.78
CA CYS A 18 -7.55 -0.90 -12.10
C CYS A 18 -8.45 -0.01 -12.99
N GLN A 19 -7.96 1.18 -13.35
CA GLN A 19 -8.64 2.16 -14.20
C GLN A 19 -8.52 1.85 -15.69
N SER A 20 -7.66 0.89 -16.08
CA SER A 20 -7.46 0.46 -17.45
C SER A 20 -7.14 -1.05 -17.55
N GLU A 21 -7.21 -1.61 -18.75
CA GLU A 21 -6.79 -3.00 -19.00
C GLU A 21 -5.31 -3.22 -18.67
N GLN A 22 -4.47 -2.21 -18.86
CA GLN A 22 -3.05 -2.29 -18.53
C GLN A 22 -2.83 -2.38 -17.02
N ASP A 23 -3.58 -1.61 -16.23
CA ASP A 23 -3.53 -1.65 -14.77
C ASP A 23 -4.00 -3.01 -14.26
N LEU A 24 -5.12 -3.51 -14.77
CA LEU A 24 -5.62 -4.86 -14.47
C LEU A 24 -4.57 -5.93 -14.75
N ARG A 25 -3.93 -5.90 -15.93
CA ARG A 25 -2.88 -6.87 -16.29
C ARG A 25 -1.70 -6.80 -15.33
N ALA A 26 -1.29 -5.59 -14.94
CA ALA A 26 -0.17 -5.39 -14.04
C ALA A 26 -0.47 -5.90 -12.62
N VAL A 27 -1.67 -5.62 -12.09
CA VAL A 27 -2.12 -6.12 -10.79
C VAL A 27 -2.19 -7.65 -10.79
N VAL A 28 -2.85 -8.25 -11.79
CA VAL A 28 -2.99 -9.71 -11.89
C VAL A 28 -1.63 -10.39 -12.04
N ASP A 29 -0.71 -9.83 -12.84
CA ASP A 29 0.64 -10.38 -13.02
C ASP A 29 1.46 -10.33 -11.73
N LEU A 30 1.50 -9.18 -11.04
CA LEU A 30 2.18 -9.05 -9.75
C LEU A 30 1.59 -10.00 -8.70
N PHE A 31 0.27 -10.02 -8.58
CA PHE A 31 -0.43 -10.85 -7.61
C PHE A 31 -0.16 -12.33 -7.86
N THR A 32 -0.28 -12.78 -9.11
CA THR A 32 -0.01 -14.18 -9.49
C THR A 32 1.44 -14.57 -9.23
N LYS A 33 2.41 -13.72 -9.60
CA LYS A 33 3.83 -13.98 -9.30
C LYS A 33 4.08 -14.11 -7.80
N THR A 34 3.43 -13.26 -7.01
CA THR A 34 3.52 -13.29 -5.54
C THR A 34 2.94 -14.60 -4.99
N LEU A 35 1.76 -15.01 -5.43
CA LEU A 35 1.15 -16.29 -5.05
C LEU A 35 2.03 -17.49 -5.41
N LEU A 36 2.57 -17.52 -6.64
CA LEU A 36 3.42 -18.62 -7.10
C LEU A 36 4.71 -18.74 -6.27
N TYR A 37 5.29 -17.61 -5.89
CA TYR A 37 6.45 -17.60 -4.99
C TYR A 37 6.10 -18.24 -3.63
N PHE A 38 5.00 -17.84 -2.99
CA PHE A 38 4.61 -18.39 -1.69
C PHE A 38 4.15 -19.84 -1.75
N ARG A 39 3.51 -20.27 -2.84
CA ARG A 39 3.20 -21.69 -3.08
C ARG A 39 4.46 -22.54 -3.07
N ASP A 40 5.53 -22.07 -3.70
CA ASP A 40 6.79 -22.80 -3.75
C ASP A 40 7.45 -22.86 -2.35
N LEU A 41 7.37 -21.77 -1.56
CA LEU A 41 7.78 -21.80 -0.15
C LEU A 41 6.98 -22.82 0.69
N GLN A 42 5.67 -22.87 0.51
CA GLN A 42 4.78 -23.80 1.22
C GLN A 42 5.12 -25.26 0.90
N ARG A 43 5.44 -25.56 -0.37
CA ARG A 43 5.88 -26.90 -0.80
C ARG A 43 7.20 -27.33 -0.16
N ASP A 44 8.07 -26.36 0.14
CA ASP A 44 9.32 -26.60 0.88
C ASP A 44 9.12 -26.71 2.40
N GLY A 45 7.86 -26.64 2.89
CA GLY A 45 7.53 -26.71 4.31
C GLY A 45 7.91 -25.44 5.09
N ARG A 46 8.07 -24.30 4.41
CA ARG A 46 8.33 -23.00 5.04
C ARG A 46 7.03 -22.29 5.38
N ASP A 47 7.07 -21.50 6.45
CA ASP A 47 5.96 -20.62 6.82
C ASP A 47 5.69 -19.64 5.68
N ILE A 48 4.42 -19.55 5.30
CA ILE A 48 3.93 -18.56 4.36
C ILE A 48 3.49 -17.30 5.10
N ILE A 49 3.46 -16.20 4.37
CA ILE A 49 2.91 -14.95 4.87
C ILE A 49 1.38 -14.98 4.82
N ASN A 50 0.75 -14.00 5.46
CA ASN A 50 -0.69 -13.88 5.37
C ASN A 50 -1.11 -13.13 4.10
N PHE A 51 -2.20 -13.61 3.51
CA PHE A 51 -2.98 -12.89 2.53
C PHE A 51 -4.30 -12.48 3.18
N SER A 52 -4.59 -11.19 3.16
CA SER A 52 -5.75 -10.59 3.80
C SER A 52 -6.60 -9.88 2.75
N PHE A 53 -7.90 -10.14 2.75
CA PHE A 53 -8.86 -9.55 1.84
C PHE A 53 -9.92 -8.83 2.64
N SER A 54 -10.15 -7.55 2.36
CA SER A 54 -11.26 -6.80 2.94
C SER A 54 -12.03 -6.02 1.87
N GLN A 55 -13.27 -5.68 2.18
CA GLN A 55 -14.04 -4.72 1.40
C GLN A 55 -13.61 -3.28 1.66
N THR A 56 -13.04 -2.98 2.84
CA THR A 56 -12.66 -1.63 3.25
C THR A 56 -11.16 -1.51 3.46
N HIS A 57 -10.56 -0.39 3.06
CA HIS A 57 -9.11 -0.22 3.13
C HIS A 57 -8.65 0.04 4.57
N ALA A 58 -9.51 0.69 5.37
CA ALA A 58 -9.27 0.94 6.79
C ALA A 58 -8.95 -0.33 7.61
N ASP A 59 -9.47 -1.49 7.20
CA ASP A 59 -9.21 -2.78 7.87
C ASP A 59 -7.74 -3.20 7.85
N ILE A 60 -6.92 -2.64 6.96
CA ILE A 60 -5.48 -2.88 6.94
C ILE A 60 -4.84 -2.54 8.29
N VAL A 61 -5.34 -1.53 9.01
CA VAL A 61 -4.80 -1.16 10.33
C VAL A 61 -4.98 -2.30 11.34
N SER A 62 -6.10 -3.02 11.28
CA SER A 62 -6.33 -4.20 12.11
C SER A 62 -5.40 -5.35 11.75
N VAL A 63 -5.14 -5.55 10.46
CA VAL A 63 -4.19 -6.55 9.93
C VAL A 63 -2.76 -6.27 10.39
N LEU A 64 -2.39 -4.99 10.45
CA LEU A 64 -1.05 -4.52 10.83
C LEU A 64 -0.83 -4.43 12.35
N LYS A 65 -1.77 -4.90 13.16
CA LYS A 65 -1.62 -4.93 14.62
C LYS A 65 -0.46 -5.85 15.03
N GLY A 66 0.49 -5.28 15.78
CA GLY A 66 1.65 -6.01 16.31
C GLY A 66 2.93 -5.90 15.47
N TYR A 67 2.87 -5.20 14.34
CA TYR A 67 4.05 -4.73 13.63
C TYR A 67 4.66 -3.51 14.34
N SER A 68 5.97 -3.32 14.20
CA SER A 68 6.71 -2.24 14.87
C SER A 68 7.11 -1.11 13.91
N LYS A 69 7.63 -1.47 12.73
CA LYS A 69 7.95 -0.54 11.63
C LYS A 69 7.61 -1.19 10.28
N LEU A 70 7.21 -0.36 9.32
CA LEU A 70 6.66 -0.82 8.04
C LEU A 70 7.30 -0.11 6.85
N ASN A 71 7.66 -0.89 5.83
CA ASN A 71 7.73 -0.42 4.45
C ASN A 71 6.43 -0.80 3.76
N VAL A 72 5.58 0.18 3.47
CA VAL A 72 4.27 -0.05 2.84
C VAL A 72 4.40 0.21 1.34
N TYR A 73 4.04 -0.77 0.52
CA TYR A 73 3.87 -0.64 -0.91
C TYR A 73 2.37 -0.58 -1.20
N ASN A 74 1.83 0.61 -1.44
CA ASN A 74 0.41 0.82 -1.70
C ASN A 74 0.16 0.99 -3.20
N ILE A 75 -0.45 -0.01 -3.83
CA ILE A 75 -0.91 0.02 -5.22
C ILE A 75 -2.36 0.47 -5.19
N ASP A 76 -2.58 1.71 -5.57
CA ASP A 76 -3.82 2.39 -5.22
C ASP A 76 -4.03 3.62 -6.10
N HIS A 77 -5.28 3.87 -6.49
CA HIS A 77 -5.63 5.10 -7.17
C HIS A 77 -5.51 6.31 -6.23
N HIS A 78 -5.80 6.10 -4.95
CA HIS A 78 -5.78 7.04 -3.85
C HIS A 78 -4.48 6.89 -3.05
N HIS A 79 -4.07 7.94 -2.34
CA HIS A 79 -2.87 7.88 -1.49
C HIS A 79 -3.21 7.61 -0.01
N ASP A 80 -4.49 7.76 0.37
CA ASP A 80 -5.08 7.50 1.69
C ASP A 80 -4.37 8.12 2.88
N VAL A 81 -3.81 9.31 2.64
CA VAL A 81 -3.09 10.04 3.67
C VAL A 81 -4.08 10.96 4.38
N TYR A 82 -4.74 11.83 3.62
CA TYR A 82 -5.94 12.60 3.96
C TYR A 82 -6.33 13.46 2.76
N TYR A 83 -7.58 13.92 2.66
CA TYR A 83 -8.06 14.74 1.54
C TYR A 83 -8.70 16.06 1.98
N ASP A 84 -9.26 16.08 3.19
CA ASP A 84 -9.83 17.28 3.79
C ASP A 84 -9.09 17.59 5.11
N PRO A 85 -8.84 18.86 5.45
CA PRO A 85 -8.30 19.25 6.75
C PRO A 85 -9.02 18.64 7.97
N VAL A 86 -10.32 18.32 7.86
CA VAL A 86 -11.08 17.60 8.90
C VAL A 86 -10.53 16.20 9.15
N ASN A 87 -10.03 15.51 8.10
CA ASN A 87 -9.45 14.18 8.25
C ASN A 87 -8.18 14.22 9.11
N LEU A 88 -7.46 15.33 9.15
CA LEU A 88 -6.31 15.47 10.06
C LEU A 88 -6.76 15.51 11.53
N LEU A 89 -7.91 16.11 11.84
CA LEU A 89 -8.49 16.08 13.19
C LEU A 89 -8.98 14.67 13.53
N GLU A 90 -9.62 13.97 12.59
CA GLU A 90 -10.03 12.57 12.76
C GLU A 90 -8.82 11.66 13.04
N ILE A 91 -7.76 11.81 12.25
CA ILE A 91 -6.49 11.10 12.47
C ILE A 91 -5.98 11.40 13.88
N GLU A 92 -6.02 12.66 14.35
CA GLU A 92 -5.62 13.07 15.71
C GLU A 92 -6.54 12.53 16.83
N ASP A 93 -7.82 12.32 16.54
CA ASP A 93 -8.76 11.68 17.46
C ASP A 93 -8.67 10.13 17.41
N GLY A 94 -7.86 9.60 16.50
CA GLY A 94 -7.62 8.16 16.35
C GLY A 94 -8.71 7.46 15.54
N ILE A 95 -9.50 8.22 14.78
CA ILE A 95 -10.47 7.73 13.82
C ILE A 95 -9.71 7.33 12.55
N VAL A 96 -9.98 6.12 12.06
CA VAL A 96 -9.35 5.55 10.87
C VAL A 96 -10.45 5.22 9.87
N GLU A 97 -10.29 5.74 8.65
CA GLU A 97 -11.21 5.58 7.54
C GLU A 97 -10.43 5.23 6.25
N GLU A 98 -11.18 4.88 5.18
CA GLU A 98 -10.66 4.57 3.84
C GLU A 98 -9.62 5.59 3.37
N ASN A 99 -9.90 6.87 3.57
CA ASN A 99 -9.17 7.97 2.98
C ASN A 99 -7.98 8.47 3.83
N ASN A 100 -7.74 7.88 5.01
CA ASN A 100 -6.81 8.43 6.00
C ASN A 100 -5.95 7.39 6.74
N TRP A 101 -6.06 6.09 6.42
CA TRP A 101 -5.36 5.04 7.15
C TRP A 101 -3.83 5.19 7.08
N VAL A 102 -3.27 5.67 5.96
CA VAL A 102 -1.83 5.94 5.83
C VAL A 102 -1.45 7.12 6.72
N GLY A 103 -2.28 8.16 6.77
CA GLY A 103 -2.11 9.30 7.67
C GLY A 103 -2.06 8.86 9.13
N TRP A 104 -2.94 7.95 9.54
CA TRP A 104 -2.94 7.34 10.86
C TRP A 104 -1.66 6.52 11.13
N LEU A 105 -1.13 5.78 10.15
CA LEU A 105 0.13 5.06 10.30
C LEU A 105 1.33 5.99 10.44
N PHE A 106 1.35 7.13 9.74
CA PHE A 106 2.35 8.18 9.94
C PHE A 106 2.28 8.77 11.34
N ARG A 107 1.08 9.16 11.79
CA ARG A 107 0.83 9.64 13.16
C ARG A 107 1.35 8.66 14.20
N SER A 108 1.07 7.38 13.99
CA SER A 108 1.46 6.28 14.89
C SER A 108 2.95 5.92 14.80
N GLN A 109 3.72 6.63 13.96
CA GLN A 109 5.14 6.38 13.68
C GLN A 109 5.42 4.93 13.26
N LEU A 110 4.47 4.27 12.61
CA LEU A 110 4.63 2.89 12.13
C LEU A 110 5.33 2.84 10.77
N ILE A 111 5.22 3.88 9.96
CA ILE A 111 5.86 3.94 8.64
C ILE A 111 7.36 4.27 8.77
N GLU A 112 8.19 3.39 8.22
CA GLU A 112 9.59 3.67 7.88
C GLU A 112 9.67 4.21 6.44
N ARG A 113 8.98 3.54 5.50
CA ARG A 113 8.83 3.99 4.10
C ARG A 113 7.43 3.71 3.58
N TYR A 114 6.91 4.66 2.83
CA TYR A 114 5.66 4.58 2.10
C TYR A 114 5.97 4.70 0.61
N HIS A 115 5.67 3.66 -0.13
CA HIS A 115 5.79 3.60 -1.57
C HIS A 115 4.37 3.67 -2.12
N TRP A 116 3.98 4.81 -2.68
CA TRP A 116 2.70 4.95 -3.36
C TRP A 116 2.87 4.71 -4.86
N ILE A 117 2.28 3.62 -5.33
CA ILE A 117 2.26 3.20 -6.71
C ILE A 117 0.92 3.64 -7.30
N LYS A 118 0.93 4.80 -7.93
CA LYS A 118 -0.24 5.43 -8.52
C LYS A 118 -0.42 5.05 -9.98
N ASN A 119 -1.59 5.34 -10.55
CA ASN A 119 -1.84 5.24 -11.98
C ASN A 119 -1.94 6.65 -12.62
N ALA A 120 -2.31 6.71 -13.90
CA ALA A 120 -2.40 7.96 -14.64
C ALA A 120 -3.54 8.88 -14.20
N GLY A 121 -4.58 8.32 -13.56
CA GLY A 121 -5.75 9.08 -13.12
C GLY A 121 -5.65 9.59 -11.68
N SER A 122 -4.65 9.16 -10.91
CA SER A 122 -4.56 9.45 -9.48
C SER A 122 -4.42 10.94 -9.16
N GLU A 123 -5.11 11.38 -8.11
CA GLU A 123 -4.96 12.74 -7.55
C GLU A 123 -3.67 12.85 -6.74
N LEU A 124 -2.85 13.85 -7.05
CA LEU A 124 -1.57 14.05 -6.38
C LEU A 124 -1.74 14.72 -5.01
N LEU A 125 -1.04 14.18 -4.01
CA LEU A 125 -0.85 14.87 -2.73
C LEU A 125 -0.15 16.22 -2.96
N SER A 126 -0.78 17.32 -2.53
CA SER A 126 -0.24 18.66 -2.75
C SER A 126 0.99 18.94 -1.88
N LYS A 127 1.81 19.92 -2.26
CA LYS A 127 3.00 20.29 -1.49
C LYS A 127 2.62 20.80 -0.10
N GLU A 128 1.56 21.59 -0.03
CA GLU A 128 0.99 22.12 1.20
C GLU A 128 0.60 20.97 2.13
N ASP A 129 0.01 19.93 1.56
CA ASP A 129 -0.40 18.77 2.34
C ASP A 129 0.78 17.99 2.91
N MET A 130 1.86 17.89 2.14
CA MET A 130 3.10 17.26 2.60
C MET A 130 3.76 18.04 3.73
N ILE A 131 3.77 19.37 3.66
CA ILE A 131 4.29 20.23 4.72
C ILE A 131 3.44 20.08 6.00
N ALA A 132 2.11 19.99 5.85
CA ALA A 132 1.21 19.80 6.99
C ALA A 132 1.51 18.47 7.71
N LEU A 133 1.71 17.36 6.99
CA LEU A 133 2.09 16.07 7.57
C LEU A 133 3.40 16.14 8.35
N GLN A 134 4.42 16.78 7.77
CA GLN A 134 5.71 17.00 8.42
C GLN A 134 5.54 17.76 9.75
N SER A 135 4.82 18.87 9.70
CA SER A 135 4.66 19.75 10.86
C SER A 135 3.89 19.10 11.99
N ARG A 136 2.88 18.28 11.67
CA ARG A 136 1.96 17.70 12.67
C ARG A 136 2.45 16.38 13.24
N PHE A 137 2.98 15.49 12.41
CA PHE A 137 3.32 14.13 12.84
C PHE A 137 4.82 13.93 13.10
N GLY A 138 5.64 14.99 13.01
CA GLY A 138 7.05 14.94 13.35
C GLY A 138 7.84 13.96 12.49
N VAL A 139 7.37 13.71 11.27
CA VAL A 139 8.08 12.88 10.29
C VAL A 139 9.44 13.56 10.04
N SER A 140 10.54 12.85 10.30
CA SER A 140 11.90 13.39 10.15
C SER A 140 12.44 13.05 8.76
N PHE A 141 12.90 14.05 8.02
CA PHE A 141 13.35 13.92 6.63
C PHE A 141 14.86 14.09 6.56
N THR A 142 15.56 13.08 6.06
CA THR A 142 17.00 13.18 5.78
C THR A 142 17.25 13.11 4.28
N ASP A 143 18.20 13.92 3.82
CA ASP A 143 18.55 14.09 2.41
C ASP A 143 18.88 12.74 1.71
N GLY A 144 18.16 12.44 0.64
CA GLY A 144 18.07 11.11 0.03
C GLY A 144 19.13 10.85 -1.05
N SER A 145 20.41 11.07 -0.75
CA SER A 145 21.50 11.06 -1.74
C SER A 145 21.94 9.68 -2.28
N ASN A 146 21.25 8.57 -1.97
CA ASN A 146 21.74 7.21 -2.29
C ASN A 146 20.73 6.22 -2.93
N TYR A 147 19.68 6.67 -3.63
CA TYR A 147 18.74 5.75 -4.33
C TYR A 147 18.88 5.81 -5.86
N SER A 148 19.21 4.68 -6.49
CA SER A 148 19.48 4.52 -7.92
C SER A 148 18.27 4.09 -8.77
N GLY A 149 17.05 4.18 -8.23
CA GLY A 149 15.84 3.99 -9.02
C GLY A 149 15.68 5.08 -10.08
N LYS A 150 14.99 4.78 -11.20
CA LYS A 150 14.62 5.78 -12.22
C LYS A 150 13.63 6.79 -11.60
N ARG A 151 14.13 7.77 -10.85
CA ARG A 151 13.36 8.94 -10.42
C ARG A 151 12.89 9.66 -11.66
N ASN A 152 11.59 9.90 -11.80
CA ASN A 152 11.08 10.82 -12.81
C ASN A 152 10.10 11.84 -12.24
N ALA A 153 10.50 13.08 -12.48
CA ALA A 153 9.79 14.33 -12.55
C ALA A 153 8.25 14.30 -12.50
N ASN A 154 7.70 14.42 -11.29
CA ASN A 154 6.57 15.33 -11.06
C ASN A 154 7.09 16.73 -10.70
N TYR A 155 8.15 17.19 -11.40
CA TYR A 155 8.64 18.56 -11.30
C TYR A 155 7.66 19.44 -12.07
N SER A 156 6.78 20.14 -11.35
CA SER A 156 6.20 21.35 -11.88
C SER A 156 7.33 22.32 -12.23
N LYS A 157 7.12 23.09 -13.30
CA LYS A 157 8.04 24.03 -13.93
C LYS A 157 8.57 25.17 -13.04
N GLU A 158 8.42 25.11 -11.70
CA GLU A 158 8.65 26.25 -10.80
C GLU A 158 9.60 25.96 -9.62
N GLY A 159 10.51 24.99 -9.77
CA GLY A 159 11.72 24.97 -8.95
C GLY A 159 11.60 24.22 -7.62
N LEU A 160 12.32 23.09 -7.60
CA LEU A 160 13.03 22.45 -6.47
C LEU A 160 12.26 22.20 -5.18
N TYR A 161 11.78 20.96 -5.01
CA TYR A 161 11.79 20.28 -3.71
C TYR A 161 12.32 18.83 -3.89
N GLU A 162 13.25 18.44 -3.01
CA GLU A 162 13.81 17.08 -2.92
C GLU A 162 12.70 16.07 -2.53
N PRO A 163 12.71 14.83 -3.06
CA PRO A 163 11.77 13.80 -2.62
C PRO A 163 11.99 13.43 -1.16
N PHE A 164 10.89 13.45 -0.40
CA PHE A 164 10.80 13.03 0.99
C PHE A 164 11.40 11.63 1.18
N SER A 165 12.29 11.44 2.16
CA SER A 165 12.95 10.14 2.35
C SER A 165 11.99 9.00 2.70
N ALA A 166 10.85 9.32 3.33
CA ALA A 166 9.86 8.36 3.77
C ALA A 166 8.75 8.11 2.73
N ILE A 167 8.55 8.96 1.71
CA ILE A 167 7.50 8.77 0.69
C ILE A 167 8.13 8.69 -0.69
N SER A 168 7.90 7.58 -1.38
CA SER A 168 8.31 7.35 -2.77
C SER A 168 7.08 7.24 -3.66
N TYR A 169 7.14 7.90 -4.82
CA TYR A 169 6.05 7.93 -5.81
C TYR A 169 6.45 7.16 -7.06
N TYR A 170 5.54 6.31 -7.55
CA TYR A 170 5.73 5.51 -8.77
C TYR A 170 4.53 5.69 -9.69
N ASN A 171 4.73 5.81 -11.00
CA ASN A 171 3.64 6.05 -11.96
C ASN A 171 2.97 4.75 -12.43
N SER A 172 3.54 3.61 -12.09
CA SER A 172 3.03 2.29 -12.42
C SER A 172 3.71 1.23 -11.55
N ILE A 173 3.11 0.04 -11.49
CA ILE A 173 3.69 -1.15 -10.84
C ILE A 173 5.07 -1.49 -11.44
N GLY A 174 5.28 -1.24 -12.73
CA GLY A 174 6.55 -1.53 -13.41
C GLY A 174 7.72 -0.63 -13.01
N ASP A 175 7.45 0.50 -12.35
CA ASP A 175 8.47 1.45 -11.92
C ASP A 175 9.08 1.10 -10.55
N VAL A 176 8.50 0.12 -9.84
CA VAL A 176 8.93 -0.30 -8.51
C VAL A 176 9.39 -1.76 -8.51
N GLU A 177 10.49 -2.04 -7.80
CA GLU A 177 10.92 -3.41 -7.56
C GLU A 177 10.29 -3.93 -6.26
N ILE A 178 9.19 -4.68 -6.38
CA ILE A 178 8.57 -5.38 -5.26
C ILE A 178 9.13 -6.81 -5.21
N LYS A 179 9.76 -7.19 -4.09
CA LYS A 179 10.37 -8.51 -3.91
C LYS A 179 9.46 -9.39 -3.05
N PRO A 180 8.78 -10.41 -3.63
CA PRO A 180 7.93 -11.31 -2.85
C PRO A 180 8.63 -11.94 -1.65
N SER A 181 9.94 -12.21 -1.76
CA SER A 181 10.77 -12.78 -0.69
C SER A 181 10.93 -11.91 0.56
N ARG A 182 10.57 -10.63 0.49
CA ARG A 182 10.65 -9.70 1.62
C ARG A 182 9.30 -9.36 2.21
N LEU A 183 8.22 -9.62 1.48
CA LEU A 183 6.87 -9.33 1.95
C LEU A 183 6.58 -10.18 3.19
N GLU A 184 5.84 -9.60 4.12
CA GLU A 184 5.35 -10.24 5.33
C GLU A 184 3.82 -10.26 5.41
N GLU A 185 3.16 -9.46 4.58
CA GLU A 185 1.72 -9.34 4.47
C GLU A 185 1.36 -8.88 3.05
N VAL A 186 0.31 -9.47 2.48
CA VAL A 186 -0.38 -8.96 1.29
C VAL A 186 -1.82 -8.66 1.67
N PHE A 187 -2.21 -7.40 1.56
CA PHE A 187 -3.57 -6.92 1.79
C PHE A 187 -4.20 -6.51 0.46
N VAL A 188 -5.42 -6.97 0.21
CA VAL A 188 -6.20 -6.63 -0.98
C VAL A 188 -7.53 -6.04 -0.55
N CYS A 189 -7.80 -4.81 -0.97
CA CYS A 189 -9.06 -4.12 -0.74
C CYS A 189 -10.00 -4.25 -1.95
N MET A 190 -11.31 -4.18 -1.73
CA MET A 190 -12.32 -4.07 -2.78
C MET A 190 -12.72 -2.63 -3.10
N SER A 191 -12.83 -1.77 -2.07
CA SER A 191 -13.25 -0.37 -2.16
C SER A 191 -14.54 -0.17 -2.96
N PRO A 192 -15.67 -0.78 -2.52
CA PRO A 192 -16.93 -0.80 -3.28
C PRO A 192 -17.49 0.59 -3.59
N GLU A 193 -17.16 1.60 -2.80
CA GLU A 193 -17.60 2.99 -2.97
C GLU A 193 -16.98 3.62 -4.23
N TYR A 194 -15.76 3.21 -4.57
CA TYR A 194 -14.96 3.77 -5.67
C TYR A 194 -14.96 2.87 -6.91
N LEU A 195 -15.22 1.57 -6.73
CA LEU A 195 -15.25 0.60 -7.83
C LEU A 195 -16.66 0.41 -8.40
N LYS A 196 -16.79 0.53 -9.74
CA LYS A 196 -18.04 0.19 -10.43
C LYS A 196 -18.39 -1.29 -10.21
N LYS A 197 -19.68 -1.58 -9.98
CA LYS A 197 -20.19 -2.92 -9.64
C LYS A 197 -19.78 -4.01 -10.61
N GLU A 198 -19.70 -3.70 -11.90
CA GLU A 198 -19.28 -4.63 -12.94
C GLU A 198 -17.83 -5.10 -12.79
N PHE A 199 -17.00 -4.46 -11.97
CA PHE A 199 -15.61 -4.85 -11.70
C PHE A 199 -15.42 -5.53 -10.34
N HIS A 200 -16.47 -5.63 -9.51
CA HIS A 200 -16.40 -6.31 -8.20
C HIS A 200 -15.96 -7.78 -8.33
N TYR A 201 -16.20 -8.41 -9.49
CA TYR A 201 -15.73 -9.78 -9.75
C TYR A 201 -14.21 -9.92 -9.64
N LEU A 202 -13.44 -8.85 -9.88
CA LEU A 202 -11.98 -8.90 -9.80
C LEU A 202 -11.53 -9.26 -8.38
N TYR A 203 -12.13 -8.63 -7.36
CA TYR A 203 -11.88 -8.94 -5.96
C TYR A 203 -12.06 -10.44 -5.66
N PHE A 204 -13.23 -10.97 -6.04
CA PHE A 204 -13.56 -12.38 -5.81
C PHE A 204 -12.67 -13.33 -6.61
N LEU A 205 -12.27 -12.93 -7.82
CA LEU A 205 -11.31 -13.69 -8.63
C LEU A 205 -9.94 -13.78 -7.94
N LEU A 206 -9.45 -12.70 -7.33
CA LEU A 206 -8.18 -12.71 -6.59
C LEU A 206 -8.27 -13.60 -5.34
N ILE A 207 -9.42 -13.58 -4.64
CA ILE A 207 -9.70 -14.50 -3.52
C ILE A 207 -9.67 -15.95 -3.97
N ASP A 208 -10.36 -16.27 -5.08
CA ASP A 208 -10.44 -17.62 -5.60
C ASP A 208 -9.06 -18.11 -6.08
N LEU A 209 -8.28 -17.24 -6.72
CA LEU A 209 -6.91 -17.55 -7.13
C LEU A 209 -6.03 -17.87 -5.91
N ALA A 210 -6.05 -17.03 -4.87
CA ALA A 210 -5.26 -17.25 -3.67
C ALA A 210 -5.69 -18.52 -2.93
N SER A 211 -7.00 -18.74 -2.77
CA SER A 211 -7.55 -19.94 -2.13
C SER A 211 -7.15 -21.22 -2.85
N ASN A 212 -7.17 -21.21 -4.19
CA ASN A 212 -6.83 -22.38 -5.00
C ASN A 212 -5.32 -22.65 -5.03
N ILE A 213 -4.49 -21.61 -4.95
CA ILE A 213 -3.02 -21.75 -5.06
C ILE A 213 -2.37 -22.07 -3.70
N LEU A 214 -2.80 -21.39 -2.63
CA LEU A 214 -2.17 -21.49 -1.30
C LEU A 214 -2.98 -22.33 -0.30
N GLY A 215 -4.26 -22.59 -0.60
CA GLY A 215 -5.20 -23.18 0.36
C GLY A 215 -6.05 -22.10 1.04
N ARG A 216 -7.23 -22.50 1.52
CA ARG A 216 -8.19 -21.55 2.13
C ARG A 216 -7.73 -21.08 3.50
N GLU A 217 -7.02 -21.93 4.23
CA GLU A 217 -6.43 -21.68 5.53
C GLU A 217 -5.29 -20.66 5.49
N ALA A 218 -4.71 -20.42 4.32
CA ALA A 218 -3.64 -19.46 4.10
C ALA A 218 -4.14 -18.01 3.95
N ILE A 219 -5.46 -17.81 3.82
CA ILE A 219 -6.04 -16.50 3.55
C ILE A 219 -7.04 -16.09 4.64
N ARG A 220 -7.12 -14.79 4.89
CA ARG A 220 -8.08 -14.15 5.79
C ARG A 220 -9.01 -13.29 4.97
N ILE A 221 -10.31 -13.40 5.22
CA ILE A 221 -11.32 -12.54 4.60
C ILE A 221 -12.09 -11.88 5.74
N PHE A 222 -12.15 -10.55 5.68
CA PHE A 222 -12.83 -9.70 6.64
C PHE A 222 -14.22 -9.31 6.10
#